data_AF-A0A934B6V7-F1
#
_entry.id   AF-A0A934B6V7-F1
#
_cell.length_a   1.000
_cell.length_b   1.000
_cell.length_c   1.000
_cell.angle_alpha   90.00
_cell.angle_beta   90.00
_cell.angle_gamma   90.00
#
_symmetry.space_group_name_H-M   'P 1'
#
loop_
_entity.id
_entity.type
_entity.pdbx_description
1 polymer ?
#
loop_
_entity_poly.entity_id
_entity_poly.type
_entity_poly.pdbx_seq_one_letter_code
_entity_poly.pdbx_strand_id
1 'polypeptide(L)'
;MKALLAIILILSTVLIHHSAFSKQAATIDELAEMYDIKRCAECHPDKYEDWKTSTMGNSVIDPRVLRGMRSFIRLALDEEKTLTRKDLTICLNCHIPQIKDAAPELIIHIGDLILTAVEDKDEEKKEAAKKELSKLNLNCLGCHNLKATGFKVTPEEKVIYGPDEIKDDPHAAIGFRTKKSDLLPTSEMCAQCHHCPPDVPWKDCPTLYTTYVEDFLHKGRKETCQDCHMKGSEAVHKFLGPKDLDFLRSSVDIFLSARAARYIDMYEDRKMQALFIKVALTNKAGHVIPHGCAMMPKIISEVRVTDQDGKEVFSNHKEYSVGDLYFKGGKQVAMAEWDVTATEHFDLGLKPDEPATSTFVVPLKADTTYVSVEAEVKYLYTRDEIFSIGKVVQKVSVGD
;
A
#
# COMPACT_ATOMS: atom_id res chain seq x y z
N MET A 1 -25.88 -59.28 -54.07
CA MET A 1 -26.94 -59.78 -53.16
C MET A 1 -26.33 -59.87 -51.76
N LYS A 2 -26.79 -58.98 -50.88
CA LYS A 2 -26.68 -58.98 -49.40
C LYS A 2 -25.28 -58.89 -48.76
N ALA A 3 -24.99 -57.66 -48.35
CA ALA A 3 -24.14 -57.30 -47.22
C ALA A 3 -24.71 -57.88 -45.90
N LEU A 4 -23.83 -58.30 -44.99
CA LEU A 4 -24.09 -58.50 -43.55
C LEU A 4 -22.71 -58.38 -42.85
N LEU A 5 -22.30 -57.19 -42.41
CA LEU A 5 -22.46 -56.67 -41.04
C LEU A 5 -22.22 -57.70 -39.93
N ALA A 6 -21.00 -57.71 -39.40
CA ALA A 6 -20.72 -58.12 -38.02
C ALA A 6 -20.06 -56.91 -37.32
N ILE A 7 -20.88 -56.19 -36.56
CA ILE A 7 -20.48 -55.05 -35.73
C ILE A 7 -19.71 -55.59 -34.54
N ILE A 8 -18.41 -55.27 -34.48
CA ILE A 8 -17.63 -55.37 -33.25
C ILE A 8 -18.09 -54.22 -32.36
N LEU A 9 -18.89 -54.56 -31.34
CA LEU A 9 -19.32 -53.64 -30.30
C LEU A 9 -18.11 -53.36 -29.38
N ILE A 10 -17.25 -52.41 -29.77
CA ILE A 10 -16.28 -51.82 -28.85
C ILE A 10 -17.11 -50.99 -27.87
N LEU A 11 -17.28 -51.55 -26.67
CA LEU A 11 -17.81 -50.87 -25.50
C LEU A 11 -16.82 -49.75 -25.14
N SER A 12 -16.96 -48.60 -25.79
CA SER A 12 -16.32 -47.36 -25.37
C SER A 12 -16.99 -46.91 -24.08
N THR A 13 -16.53 -47.47 -22.96
CA THR A 13 -16.64 -46.81 -21.66
C THR A 13 -15.93 -45.47 -21.79
N VAL A 14 -16.71 -44.44 -22.16
CA VAL A 14 -16.35 -43.05 -21.91
C VAL A 14 -16.30 -42.96 -20.39
N LEU A 15 -15.12 -43.22 -19.83
CA LEU A 15 -14.70 -42.70 -18.55
C LEU A 15 -14.72 -41.19 -18.71
N ILE A 16 -15.90 -40.61 -18.51
CA ILE A 16 -16.05 -39.21 -18.12
C ILE A 16 -15.24 -39.12 -16.84
N HIS A 17 -13.98 -38.75 -16.98
CA HIS A 17 -13.22 -38.19 -15.89
C HIS A 17 -14.09 -37.03 -15.44
N HIS A 18 -14.83 -37.23 -14.35
CA HIS A 18 -15.28 -36.12 -13.54
C HIS A 18 -13.97 -35.51 -13.06
N SER A 19 -13.42 -34.60 -13.86
CA SER A 19 -12.55 -33.56 -13.35
C SER A 19 -13.31 -33.02 -12.15
N ALA A 20 -12.81 -33.31 -10.96
CA ALA A 20 -13.30 -32.70 -9.76
C ALA A 20 -13.06 -31.20 -9.97
N PHE A 21 -14.05 -30.51 -10.52
CA PHE A 21 -14.12 -29.07 -10.44
C PHE A 21 -14.09 -28.80 -8.95
N SER A 22 -12.95 -28.30 -8.46
CA SER A 22 -12.86 -27.75 -7.11
C SER A 22 -14.09 -26.86 -6.92
N LYS A 23 -14.88 -27.15 -5.89
CA LYS A 23 -16.17 -26.49 -5.67
C LYS A 23 -15.88 -25.01 -5.43
N GLN A 24 -16.17 -24.16 -6.42
CA GLN A 24 -16.03 -22.72 -6.29
C GLN A 24 -17.06 -22.17 -5.30
N ALA A 25 -16.67 -21.19 -4.48
CA ALA A 25 -17.56 -20.51 -3.55
C ALA A 25 -18.50 -19.56 -4.30
N ALA A 26 -19.79 -19.65 -4.03
CA ALA A 26 -20.81 -18.77 -4.61
C ALA A 26 -21.11 -17.55 -3.73
N THR A 27 -20.75 -17.60 -2.44
CA THR A 27 -21.00 -16.54 -1.46
C THR A 27 -19.73 -16.16 -0.68
N ILE A 28 -19.76 -14.97 -0.06
CA ILE A 28 -18.68 -14.51 0.82
C ILE A 28 -18.51 -15.43 2.02
N ASP A 29 -19.61 -15.90 2.62
CA ASP A 29 -19.57 -16.82 3.77
C ASP A 29 -18.94 -18.17 3.40
N GLU A 30 -19.29 -18.73 2.23
CA GLU A 30 -18.66 -19.97 1.74
C GLU A 30 -17.17 -19.77 1.52
N LEU A 31 -16.76 -18.65 0.91
CA LEU A 31 -15.35 -18.36 0.66
C LEU A 31 -14.57 -18.15 1.97
N ALA A 32 -15.17 -17.43 2.93
CA ALA A 32 -14.56 -17.19 4.23
C ALA A 32 -14.40 -18.50 5.02
N GLU A 33 -15.40 -19.39 4.99
CA GLU A 33 -15.36 -20.69 5.67
C GLU A 33 -14.28 -21.62 5.08
N MET A 34 -14.10 -21.60 3.74
CA MET A 34 -13.02 -22.37 3.08
C MET A 34 -11.61 -21.99 3.58
N TYR A 35 -11.46 -20.78 4.13
CA TYR A 35 -10.19 -20.23 4.61
C TYR A 35 -10.29 -19.77 6.07
N ASP A 36 -11.12 -20.43 6.88
CA ASP A 36 -11.31 -20.10 8.29
C ASP A 36 -9.99 -20.24 9.07
N ILE A 37 -9.70 -19.22 9.89
CA ILE A 37 -8.47 -19.13 10.70
C ILE A 37 -8.74 -19.16 12.20
N LYS A 38 -9.96 -19.51 12.65
CA LYS A 38 -10.29 -19.53 14.09
C LYS A 38 -9.42 -20.52 14.83
N ARG A 39 -9.15 -21.69 14.22
CA ARG A 39 -8.24 -22.71 14.76
C ARG A 39 -6.80 -22.20 14.91
N CYS A 40 -6.37 -21.29 14.03
CA CYS A 40 -5.06 -20.65 14.15
C CYS A 40 -5.01 -19.75 15.39
N ALA A 41 -6.09 -19.01 15.67
CA ALA A 41 -6.20 -18.11 16.82
C ALA A 41 -6.19 -18.84 18.17
N GLU A 42 -6.69 -20.09 18.21
CA GLU A 42 -6.68 -20.92 19.42
C GLU A 42 -5.25 -21.25 19.90
N CYS A 43 -4.32 -21.48 18.97
CA CYS A 43 -2.92 -21.79 19.30
C CYS A 43 -1.97 -20.59 19.17
N HIS A 44 -2.33 -19.58 18.36
CA HIS A 44 -1.51 -18.39 18.09
C HIS A 44 -2.28 -17.08 18.38
N PRO A 45 -2.77 -16.88 19.61
CA PRO A 45 -3.60 -15.73 19.95
C PRO A 45 -2.89 -14.38 19.71
N ASP A 46 -1.60 -14.28 20.04
CA ASP A 46 -0.84 -13.05 19.87
C ASP A 46 -0.70 -12.66 18.39
N LYS A 47 -0.41 -13.64 17.53
CA LYS A 47 -0.29 -13.42 16.08
C LYS A 47 -1.63 -13.08 15.44
N TYR A 48 -2.70 -13.69 15.95
CA TYR A 48 -4.06 -13.38 15.51
C TYR A 48 -4.48 -11.95 15.88
N GLU A 49 -4.25 -11.50 17.11
CA GLU A 49 -4.61 -10.13 17.52
C GLU A 49 -3.77 -9.06 16.82
N ASP A 50 -2.47 -9.34 16.61
CA ASP A 50 -1.60 -8.53 15.77
C ASP A 50 -2.18 -8.38 14.34
N TRP A 51 -2.50 -9.51 13.70
CA TRP A 51 -3.02 -9.54 12.33
C TRP A 51 -4.39 -8.85 12.22
N LYS A 52 -5.30 -9.13 13.15
CA LYS A 52 -6.68 -8.63 13.17
C LYS A 52 -6.75 -7.11 13.23
N THR A 53 -5.78 -6.47 13.89
CA THR A 53 -5.68 -5.01 13.98
C THR A 53 -4.80 -4.39 12.89
N SER A 54 -4.06 -5.21 12.14
CA SER A 54 -3.19 -4.77 11.04
C SER A 54 -3.95 -4.34 9.78
N THR A 55 -3.25 -3.72 8.84
CA THR A 55 -3.78 -3.48 7.50
C THR A 55 -4.02 -4.75 6.70
N MET A 56 -3.40 -5.88 7.04
CA MET A 56 -3.59 -7.15 6.31
C MET A 56 -4.88 -7.84 6.72
N GLY A 57 -5.21 -7.84 8.02
CA GLY A 57 -6.51 -8.30 8.52
C GLY A 57 -7.68 -7.42 8.09
N ASN A 58 -7.39 -6.18 7.68
CA ASN A 58 -8.36 -5.21 7.19
C ASN A 58 -8.11 -4.83 5.72
N SER A 59 -7.51 -5.73 4.94
CA SER A 59 -6.98 -5.44 3.61
C SER A 59 -8.03 -4.96 2.61
N VAL A 60 -9.30 -5.33 2.78
CA VAL A 60 -10.39 -4.93 1.88
C VAL A 60 -11.06 -3.64 2.34
N ILE A 61 -11.31 -3.53 3.65
CA ILE A 61 -12.14 -2.47 4.22
C ILE A 61 -11.36 -1.19 4.57
N ASP A 62 -10.05 -1.16 4.32
CA ASP A 62 -9.30 0.09 4.44
C ASP A 62 -9.89 1.14 3.48
N PRO A 63 -10.20 2.37 3.96
CA PRO A 63 -10.84 3.38 3.14
C PRO A 63 -10.07 3.74 1.85
N ARG A 64 -8.74 3.63 1.84
CA ARG A 64 -7.95 3.87 0.63
C ARG A 64 -8.13 2.75 -0.38
N VAL A 65 -8.20 1.50 0.09
CA VAL A 65 -8.40 0.33 -0.76
C VAL A 65 -9.80 0.35 -1.38
N LEU A 66 -10.83 0.57 -0.57
CA LEU A 66 -12.21 0.67 -1.07
C LEU A 66 -12.34 1.76 -2.14
N ARG A 67 -11.77 2.94 -1.90
CA ARG A 67 -11.79 4.03 -2.90
C ARG A 67 -10.97 3.69 -4.14
N GLY A 68 -9.80 3.08 -3.99
CA GLY A 68 -8.98 2.65 -5.12
C GLY A 68 -9.69 1.63 -6.00
N MET A 69 -10.27 0.58 -5.39
CA MET A 69 -11.07 -0.42 -6.10
C MET A 69 -12.33 0.18 -6.71
N ARG A 70 -13.03 1.08 -6.01
CA ARG A 70 -14.17 1.83 -6.56
C ARG A 70 -13.75 2.62 -7.81
N SER A 71 -12.62 3.31 -7.76
CA SER A 71 -12.11 4.06 -8.90
C SER A 71 -11.78 3.12 -10.06
N PHE A 72 -11.08 2.02 -9.80
CA PHE A 72 -10.82 1.01 -10.83
C PHE A 72 -12.09 0.45 -11.46
N ILE A 73 -13.11 0.14 -10.65
CA ILE A 73 -14.41 -0.35 -11.14
C ILE A 73 -15.07 0.69 -12.06
N ARG A 74 -15.22 1.93 -11.59
CA ARG A 74 -15.97 2.98 -12.30
C ARG A 74 -15.25 3.51 -13.53
N LEU A 75 -13.94 3.56 -13.45
CA LEU A 75 -13.12 4.24 -14.44
C LEU A 75 -12.60 3.24 -15.47
N ALA A 76 -12.15 2.05 -15.05
CA ALA A 76 -11.60 1.06 -15.97
C ALA A 76 -12.62 -0.01 -16.34
N LEU A 77 -13.17 -0.75 -15.36
CA LEU A 77 -14.00 -1.92 -15.65
C LEU A 77 -15.36 -1.58 -16.30
N ASP A 78 -15.93 -0.41 -15.98
CA ASP A 78 -17.20 0.05 -16.54
C ASP A 78 -17.06 0.72 -17.93
N GLU A 79 -15.90 1.31 -18.23
CA GLU A 79 -15.70 2.14 -19.43
C GLU A 79 -14.91 1.42 -20.54
N GLU A 80 -13.96 0.55 -20.17
CA GLU A 80 -13.08 -0.12 -21.13
C GLU A 80 -13.72 -1.37 -21.73
N LYS A 81 -13.88 -1.38 -23.06
CA LYS A 81 -14.54 -2.49 -23.79
C LYS A 81 -13.82 -3.84 -23.68
N THR A 82 -12.54 -3.82 -23.30
CA THR A 82 -11.71 -5.02 -23.20
C THR A 82 -11.70 -5.63 -21.80
N LEU A 83 -12.27 -4.92 -20.82
CA LEU A 83 -12.35 -5.34 -19.43
C LEU A 83 -13.80 -5.64 -19.04
N THR A 84 -13.94 -6.39 -17.96
CA THR A 84 -15.22 -6.78 -17.38
C THR A 84 -15.15 -6.65 -15.85
N ARG A 85 -16.30 -6.63 -15.19
CA ARG A 85 -16.36 -6.64 -13.72
C ARG A 85 -15.62 -7.83 -13.06
N LYS A 86 -15.40 -8.92 -13.79
CA LYS A 86 -14.64 -10.09 -13.32
C LYS A 86 -13.13 -9.83 -13.23
N ASP A 87 -12.64 -8.85 -13.98
CA ASP A 87 -11.23 -8.45 -13.98
C ASP A 87 -10.85 -7.64 -12.71
N LEU A 88 -11.82 -7.37 -11.82
CA LEU A 88 -11.56 -6.91 -10.45
C LEU A 88 -10.62 -7.84 -9.68
N THR A 89 -10.51 -9.10 -10.11
CA THR A 89 -9.52 -10.07 -9.61
C THR A 89 -8.09 -9.53 -9.61
N ILE A 90 -7.72 -8.59 -10.47
CA ILE A 90 -6.40 -7.93 -10.42
C ILE A 90 -6.12 -7.28 -9.06
N CYS A 91 -7.13 -6.62 -8.47
CA CYS A 91 -7.04 -6.05 -7.13
C CYS A 91 -7.20 -7.13 -6.05
N LEU A 92 -8.19 -8.02 -6.24
CA LEU A 92 -8.54 -9.03 -5.22
C LEU A 92 -7.42 -10.07 -5.05
N ASN A 93 -6.59 -10.36 -6.06
CA ASN A 93 -5.48 -11.31 -5.95
C ASN A 93 -4.45 -10.92 -4.87
N CYS A 94 -4.38 -9.64 -4.51
CA CYS A 94 -3.51 -9.12 -3.45
C CYS A 94 -4.27 -8.87 -2.15
N HIS A 95 -5.49 -8.37 -2.24
CA HIS A 95 -6.29 -7.99 -1.06
C HIS A 95 -7.10 -9.15 -0.46
N ILE A 96 -7.40 -10.18 -1.26
CA ILE A 96 -8.19 -11.38 -0.94
C ILE A 96 -7.67 -12.56 -1.80
N PRO A 97 -6.44 -13.09 -1.59
CA PRO A 97 -5.90 -14.16 -2.43
C PRO A 97 -6.77 -15.40 -2.58
N GLN A 98 -7.68 -15.62 -1.62
CA GLN A 98 -8.70 -16.67 -1.62
C GLN A 98 -9.63 -16.59 -2.84
N ILE A 99 -9.73 -15.43 -3.49
CA ILE A 99 -10.58 -15.18 -4.67
C ILE A 99 -10.33 -16.17 -5.82
N LYS A 100 -9.18 -16.86 -5.84
CA LYS A 100 -8.92 -17.96 -6.80
C LYS A 100 -10.00 -19.05 -6.79
N ASP A 101 -10.69 -19.24 -5.66
CA ASP A 101 -11.74 -20.26 -5.50
C ASP A 101 -13.16 -19.66 -5.57
N ALA A 102 -13.29 -18.37 -5.88
CA ALA A 102 -14.60 -17.73 -6.04
C ALA A 102 -15.21 -18.06 -7.40
N ALA A 103 -16.52 -18.27 -7.43
CA ALA A 103 -17.28 -18.27 -8.66
C ALA A 103 -17.22 -16.86 -9.30
N PRO A 104 -17.24 -16.74 -10.64
CA PRO A 104 -17.20 -15.45 -11.32
C PRO A 104 -18.27 -14.44 -10.87
N GLU A 105 -19.45 -14.93 -10.49
CA GLU A 105 -20.58 -14.13 -10.03
C GLU A 105 -20.32 -13.55 -8.63
N LEU A 106 -19.57 -14.25 -7.78
CA LEU A 106 -19.15 -13.75 -6.47
C LEU A 106 -18.19 -12.56 -6.61
N ILE A 107 -17.29 -12.58 -7.61
CA ILE A 107 -16.39 -11.44 -7.89
C ILE A 107 -17.20 -10.19 -8.25
N ILE A 108 -18.24 -10.33 -9.08
CA ILE A 108 -19.13 -9.22 -9.45
C ILE A 108 -19.84 -8.70 -8.20
N HIS A 109 -20.39 -9.60 -7.37
CA HIS A 109 -21.07 -9.23 -6.13
C HIS A 109 -20.16 -8.46 -5.15
N ILE A 110 -18.89 -8.89 -5.01
CA ILE A 110 -17.88 -8.16 -4.22
C ILE A 110 -17.67 -6.74 -4.77
N GLY A 111 -17.59 -6.60 -6.11
CA GLY A 111 -17.50 -5.30 -6.77
C GLY A 111 -18.69 -4.39 -6.46
N ASP A 112 -19.90 -4.92 -6.45
CA ASP A 112 -21.11 -4.16 -6.10
C ASP A 112 -21.11 -3.72 -4.64
N LEU A 113 -20.69 -4.59 -3.71
CA LEU A 113 -20.52 -4.24 -2.30
C LEU A 113 -19.48 -3.13 -2.10
N ILE A 114 -18.37 -3.15 -2.85
CA ILE A 114 -17.36 -2.07 -2.82
C ILE A 114 -17.98 -0.74 -3.25
N LEU A 115 -18.78 -0.73 -4.31
CA LEU A 115 -19.49 0.47 -4.74
C LEU A 115 -20.48 0.96 -3.68
N THR A 116 -21.28 0.06 -3.09
CA THR A 116 -22.19 0.42 -1.98
C THR A 116 -21.43 0.99 -0.78
N ALA A 117 -20.32 0.38 -0.38
CA ALA A 117 -19.52 0.81 0.76
C ALA A 117 -18.91 2.22 0.61
N VAL A 118 -18.76 2.70 -0.63
CA VAL A 118 -18.14 4.01 -0.93
C VAL A 118 -19.19 5.06 -1.38
N GLU A 119 -20.14 4.68 -2.22
CA GLU A 119 -21.00 5.62 -2.95
C GLU A 119 -22.43 5.73 -2.43
N ASP A 120 -22.92 4.75 -1.65
CA ASP A 120 -24.32 4.77 -1.21
C ASP A 120 -24.61 6.00 -0.32
N LYS A 121 -25.80 6.58 -0.44
CA LYS A 121 -26.19 7.76 0.35
C LYS A 121 -26.65 7.36 1.75
N ASP A 122 -27.06 6.10 1.92
CA ASP A 122 -27.51 5.53 3.17
C ASP A 122 -26.31 4.97 3.95
N GLU A 123 -26.03 5.57 5.10
CA GLU A 123 -24.92 5.16 5.96
C GLU A 123 -25.12 3.74 6.55
N GLU A 124 -26.36 3.30 6.78
CA GLU A 124 -26.60 1.94 7.26
C GLU A 124 -26.23 0.90 6.19
N LYS A 125 -26.50 1.19 4.92
CA LYS A 125 -26.11 0.33 3.80
C LYS A 125 -24.60 0.31 3.59
N LYS A 126 -23.93 1.45 3.71
CA LYS A 126 -22.46 1.53 3.67
C LYS A 126 -21.84 0.65 4.75
N GLU A 127 -22.29 0.78 5.99
CA GLU A 127 -21.75 0.00 7.10
C GLU A 127 -22.10 -1.49 6.98
N ALA A 128 -23.28 -1.84 6.48
CA ALA A 128 -23.62 -3.23 6.17
C ALA A 128 -22.70 -3.82 5.08
N ALA A 129 -22.43 -3.08 4.01
CA ALA A 129 -21.53 -3.53 2.94
C ALA A 129 -20.09 -3.70 3.45
N LYS A 130 -19.57 -2.74 4.24
CA LYS A 130 -18.24 -2.86 4.88
C LYS A 130 -18.17 -4.05 5.82
N LYS A 131 -19.22 -4.30 6.61
CA LYS A 131 -19.30 -5.45 7.52
C LYS A 131 -19.31 -6.78 6.77
N GLU A 132 -19.97 -6.84 5.61
CA GLU A 132 -19.95 -8.04 4.78
C GLU A 132 -18.56 -8.24 4.14
N LEU A 133 -17.97 -7.18 3.59
CA LEU A 133 -16.62 -7.18 3.02
C LEU A 133 -15.52 -7.51 4.04
N SER A 134 -15.70 -7.18 5.33
CA SER A 134 -14.69 -7.43 6.37
C SER A 134 -14.44 -8.92 6.66
N LYS A 135 -15.37 -9.78 6.25
CA LYS A 135 -15.17 -11.25 6.26
C LYS A 135 -14.06 -11.69 5.30
N LEU A 136 -13.76 -10.87 4.28
CA LEU A 136 -12.70 -11.10 3.32
C LEU A 136 -11.47 -10.25 3.66
N ASN A 137 -10.31 -10.88 3.67
CA ASN A 137 -9.06 -10.24 4.06
C ASN A 137 -7.85 -11.09 3.65
N LEU A 138 -6.66 -10.50 3.75
CA LEU A 138 -5.40 -11.22 3.61
C LEU A 138 -5.07 -11.93 4.93
N ASN A 139 -5.55 -13.17 5.09
CA ASN A 139 -5.43 -13.94 6.33
C ASN A 139 -4.21 -14.85 6.39
N CYS A 140 -4.09 -15.61 7.49
CA CYS A 140 -3.02 -16.55 7.76
C CYS A 140 -2.78 -17.50 6.58
N LEU A 141 -3.84 -18.12 6.03
CA LEU A 141 -3.74 -19.03 4.89
C LEU A 141 -3.47 -18.30 3.56
N GLY A 142 -3.85 -17.03 3.44
CA GLY A 142 -3.45 -16.18 2.33
C GLY A 142 -1.93 -16.10 2.19
N CYS A 143 -1.22 -15.85 3.30
CA CYS A 143 0.24 -15.75 3.31
C CYS A 143 0.93 -17.11 3.45
N HIS A 144 0.52 -17.93 4.43
CA HIS A 144 1.16 -19.20 4.77
C HIS A 144 0.68 -20.39 3.93
N ASN A 145 -0.22 -20.20 2.96
CA ASN A 145 -0.52 -21.22 1.96
C ASN A 145 -0.49 -20.63 0.55
N LEU A 146 -1.43 -19.73 0.23
CA LEU A 146 -1.67 -19.29 -1.14
C LEU A 146 -0.50 -18.55 -1.79
N LYS A 147 0.19 -17.71 -1.03
CA LYS A 147 1.32 -16.90 -1.52
C LYS A 147 2.69 -17.46 -1.12
N ALA A 148 2.74 -18.51 -0.30
CA ALA A 148 3.99 -18.93 0.33
C ALA A 148 5.05 -19.53 -0.61
N THR A 149 4.68 -19.82 -1.86
CA THR A 149 5.56 -20.48 -2.85
C THR A 149 5.86 -19.63 -4.09
N GLY A 150 5.32 -18.41 -4.15
CA GLY A 150 5.54 -17.49 -5.28
C GLY A 150 4.58 -17.72 -6.44
N PHE A 151 4.72 -16.92 -7.50
CA PHE A 151 3.80 -16.95 -8.67
C PHE A 151 3.92 -18.21 -9.54
N LYS A 152 5.06 -18.89 -9.53
CA LYS A 152 5.36 -19.97 -10.48
C LYS A 152 5.01 -21.36 -9.96
N VAL A 153 4.73 -21.48 -8.67
CA VAL A 153 4.49 -22.75 -8.00
C VAL A 153 3.07 -22.73 -7.46
N THR A 154 2.29 -23.75 -7.82
CA THR A 154 0.98 -23.93 -7.20
C THR A 154 1.20 -24.49 -5.79
N PRO A 155 0.73 -23.80 -4.73
CA PRO A 155 0.87 -24.30 -3.37
C PRO A 155 0.05 -25.57 -3.18
N GLU A 156 0.54 -26.47 -2.32
CA GLU A 156 -0.17 -27.70 -2.00
C GLU A 156 -1.42 -27.42 -1.13
N GLU A 157 -2.50 -28.13 -1.43
CA GLU A 157 -3.69 -28.11 -0.57
C GLU A 157 -3.36 -28.61 0.83
N LYS A 158 -3.96 -27.98 1.84
CA LYS A 158 -3.80 -28.32 3.26
C LYS A 158 -2.33 -28.34 3.72
N VAL A 159 -1.50 -27.46 3.16
CA VAL A 159 -0.12 -27.24 3.62
C VAL A 159 0.04 -25.83 4.19
N ILE A 160 0.59 -25.72 5.38
CA ILE A 160 1.01 -24.46 5.99
C ILE A 160 2.52 -24.34 5.80
N TYR A 161 2.94 -23.33 5.07
CA TYR A 161 4.34 -23.04 4.86
C TYR A 161 4.85 -22.09 5.95
N GLY A 162 6.06 -22.37 6.46
CA GLY A 162 6.76 -21.53 7.43
C GLY A 162 8.23 -21.32 7.02
N PRO A 163 8.94 -20.38 7.67
CA PRO A 163 10.37 -20.16 7.39
C PRO A 163 11.24 -21.35 7.81
N ASP A 164 10.75 -22.17 8.75
CA ASP A 164 11.47 -23.29 9.35
C ASP A 164 10.81 -24.63 9.06
N GLU A 165 11.60 -25.70 9.12
CA GLU A 165 11.11 -27.07 9.09
C GLU A 165 10.61 -27.48 10.48
N ILE A 166 9.37 -27.95 10.56
CA ILE A 166 8.73 -28.38 11.81
C ILE A 166 8.73 -29.92 11.85
N LYS A 167 9.46 -30.50 12.81
CA LYS A 167 9.62 -31.96 12.94
C LYS A 167 8.42 -32.62 13.63
N ASP A 168 7.93 -32.02 14.71
CA ASP A 168 6.73 -32.44 15.41
C ASP A 168 5.61 -31.48 15.02
N ASP A 169 4.77 -31.86 14.07
CA ASP A 169 3.80 -30.97 13.46
C ASP A 169 2.44 -30.98 14.20
N PRO A 170 2.15 -30.03 15.10
CA PRO A 170 0.85 -29.93 15.76
C PRO A 170 -0.28 -29.60 14.77
N HIS A 171 0.02 -29.08 13.58
CA HIS A 171 -0.99 -28.74 12.59
C HIS A 171 -1.62 -29.98 11.96
N ALA A 172 -0.96 -31.15 12.05
CA ALA A 172 -1.53 -32.43 11.63
C ALA A 172 -2.84 -32.73 12.38
N ALA A 173 -2.94 -32.37 13.66
CA ALA A 173 -4.14 -32.57 14.48
C ALA A 173 -5.35 -31.76 13.98
N ILE A 174 -5.12 -30.64 13.31
CA ILE A 174 -6.17 -29.79 12.72
C ILE A 174 -6.34 -30.01 11.21
N GLY A 175 -5.66 -31.01 10.63
CA GLY A 175 -5.83 -31.45 9.26
C GLY A 175 -4.90 -30.79 8.24
N PHE A 176 -3.84 -30.13 8.69
CA PHE A 176 -2.81 -29.51 7.84
C PHE A 176 -1.47 -30.23 7.96
N ARG A 177 -0.63 -30.12 6.93
CA ARG A 177 0.79 -30.46 7.02
C ARG A 177 1.62 -29.19 6.99
N THR A 178 2.81 -29.21 7.55
CA THR A 178 3.74 -28.09 7.45
C THR A 178 4.87 -28.35 6.46
N LYS A 179 5.35 -27.29 5.81
CA LYS A 179 6.56 -27.33 4.98
C LYS A 179 7.38 -26.07 5.17
N LYS A 180 8.70 -26.20 5.05
CA LYS A 180 9.58 -25.05 4.93
C LYS A 180 9.32 -24.33 3.60
N SER A 181 9.28 -23.00 3.63
CA SER A 181 9.37 -22.14 2.46
C SER A 181 10.59 -21.24 2.58
N ASP A 182 11.46 -21.31 1.58
CA ASP A 182 12.61 -20.41 1.48
C ASP A 182 12.20 -19.01 1.02
N LEU A 183 10.97 -18.82 0.52
CA LEU A 183 10.45 -17.53 0.07
C LEU A 183 9.95 -16.67 1.24
N LEU A 184 9.23 -17.26 2.20
CA LEU A 184 8.61 -16.56 3.33
C LEU A 184 9.56 -15.62 4.12
N PRO A 185 10.84 -15.97 4.39
CA PRO A 185 11.75 -15.08 5.10
C PRO A 185 12.36 -13.97 4.23
N THR A 186 12.00 -13.86 2.94
CA THR A 186 12.60 -12.91 2.00
C THR A 186 11.64 -11.80 1.60
N SER A 187 12.15 -10.62 1.23
CA SER A 187 11.33 -9.51 0.71
C SER A 187 10.54 -9.88 -0.56
N GLU A 188 10.96 -10.91 -1.30
CA GLU A 188 10.24 -11.40 -2.49
C GLU A 188 8.84 -11.95 -2.14
N MET A 189 8.65 -12.45 -0.91
CA MET A 189 7.31 -12.81 -0.43
C MET A 189 6.36 -11.61 -0.51
N CYS A 190 6.81 -10.44 -0.04
CA CYS A 190 6.04 -9.20 -0.04
C CYS A 190 5.88 -8.62 -1.45
N ALA A 191 6.89 -8.83 -2.31
CA ALA A 191 6.87 -8.39 -3.71
C ALA A 191 5.67 -8.96 -4.49
N GLN A 192 5.13 -10.11 -4.10
CA GLN A 192 3.95 -10.68 -4.77
C GLN A 192 2.71 -9.79 -4.75
N CYS A 193 2.64 -8.83 -3.82
CA CYS A 193 1.56 -7.85 -3.74
C CYS A 193 2.07 -6.40 -3.81
N HIS A 194 3.33 -6.15 -3.42
CA HIS A 194 3.96 -4.83 -3.42
C HIS A 194 4.84 -4.55 -4.65
N HIS A 195 4.86 -5.49 -5.59
CA HIS A 195 5.35 -5.34 -6.95
C HIS A 195 4.23 -5.62 -7.94
N CYS A 196 4.45 -5.26 -9.19
CA CYS A 196 3.52 -5.64 -10.24
C CYS A 196 3.56 -7.15 -10.50
N PRO A 197 2.44 -7.73 -10.99
CA PRO A 197 2.44 -9.10 -11.46
C PRO A 197 3.53 -9.33 -12.51
N PRO A 198 4.12 -10.54 -12.61
CA PRO A 198 5.21 -10.84 -13.53
C PRO A 198 4.92 -10.53 -15.01
N ASP A 199 3.64 -10.53 -15.39
CA ASP A 199 3.19 -10.30 -16.77
C ASP A 199 3.04 -8.80 -17.11
N VAL A 200 3.24 -7.90 -16.14
CA VAL A 200 3.22 -6.45 -16.34
C VAL A 200 4.66 -5.95 -16.50
N PRO A 201 5.03 -5.30 -17.61
CA PRO A 201 6.39 -4.79 -17.80
C PRO A 201 6.79 -3.78 -16.70
N TRP A 202 8.01 -3.91 -16.18
CA TRP A 202 8.54 -3.10 -15.08
C TRP A 202 8.48 -1.58 -15.33
N LYS A 203 8.70 -1.15 -16.58
CA LYS A 203 8.65 0.27 -17.00
C LYS A 203 7.25 0.88 -16.86
N ASP A 204 6.23 0.02 -16.84
CA ASP A 204 4.83 0.38 -16.76
C ASP A 204 4.31 0.25 -15.31
N CYS A 205 5.18 -0.04 -14.33
CA CYS A 205 4.81 -0.22 -12.92
C CYS A 205 5.99 0.00 -11.93
N PRO A 206 6.40 1.25 -11.71
CA PRO A 206 7.32 1.61 -10.62
C PRO A 206 6.60 1.44 -9.28
N THR A 207 7.00 0.40 -8.55
CA THR A 207 6.32 -0.04 -7.33
C THR A 207 7.16 0.20 -6.07
N LEU A 208 6.54 -0.01 -4.92
CA LEU A 208 7.21 0.03 -3.62
C LEU A 208 8.41 -0.92 -3.62
N TYR A 209 8.21 -2.14 -4.14
CA TYR A 209 9.30 -3.11 -4.23
C TYR A 209 10.41 -2.68 -5.20
N THR A 210 10.06 -2.02 -6.31
CA THR A 210 11.06 -1.49 -7.26
C THR A 210 11.96 -0.47 -6.56
N THR A 211 11.38 0.53 -5.89
CA THR A 211 12.17 1.55 -5.17
C THR A 211 12.95 0.96 -3.99
N TYR A 212 12.44 -0.10 -3.34
CA TYR A 212 13.21 -0.84 -2.35
C TYR A 212 14.46 -1.52 -2.94
N VAL A 213 14.35 -2.14 -4.10
CA VAL A 213 15.52 -2.74 -4.77
C VAL A 213 16.50 -1.65 -5.22
N GLU A 214 16.00 -0.64 -5.92
CA GLU A 214 16.83 0.38 -6.59
C GLU A 214 17.45 1.40 -5.62
N ASP A 215 16.66 1.94 -4.69
CA ASP A 215 17.11 3.03 -3.84
C ASP A 215 17.63 2.57 -2.47
N PHE A 216 17.48 1.30 -2.11
CA PHE A 216 17.92 0.77 -0.81
C PHE A 216 18.88 -0.42 -0.95
N LEU A 217 18.48 -1.52 -1.58
CA LEU A 217 19.36 -2.69 -1.74
C LEU A 217 20.59 -2.39 -2.59
N HIS A 218 20.43 -1.74 -3.76
CA HIS A 218 21.58 -1.39 -4.61
C HIS A 218 22.52 -0.37 -3.95
N LYS A 219 22.08 0.35 -2.91
CA LYS A 219 22.93 1.23 -2.09
C LYS A 219 23.67 0.49 -0.97
N GLY A 220 23.62 -0.85 -0.94
CA GLY A 220 24.40 -1.70 -0.04
C GLY A 220 23.72 -2.05 1.28
N ARG A 221 22.44 -1.69 1.44
CA ARG A 221 21.60 -2.11 2.58
C ARG A 221 21.13 -3.55 2.41
N LYS A 222 20.74 -4.20 3.50
CA LYS A 222 20.47 -5.66 3.51
C LYS A 222 19.20 -6.06 4.26
N GLU A 223 18.58 -5.12 4.95
CA GLU A 223 17.38 -5.33 5.74
C GLU A 223 16.21 -5.69 4.83
N THR A 224 15.49 -6.75 5.19
CA THR A 224 14.30 -7.23 4.49
C THR A 224 13.07 -6.41 4.85
N CYS A 225 11.98 -6.56 4.08
CA CYS A 225 10.69 -5.99 4.44
C CYS A 225 10.25 -6.44 5.84
N GLN A 226 10.50 -7.71 6.17
CA GLN A 226 10.14 -8.34 7.44
C GLN A 226 10.95 -7.75 8.60
N ASP A 227 12.23 -7.44 8.42
CA ASP A 227 13.08 -6.85 9.47
C ASP A 227 12.46 -5.55 10.01
N CYS A 228 11.88 -4.73 9.13
CA CYS A 228 11.24 -3.47 9.50
C CYS A 228 9.75 -3.62 9.84
N HIS A 229 8.97 -4.26 8.97
CA HIS A 229 7.50 -4.29 9.07
C HIS A 229 6.98 -5.40 9.99
N MET A 230 7.79 -6.42 10.27
CA MET A 230 7.46 -7.53 11.18
C MET A 230 8.42 -7.61 12.38
N LYS A 231 9.05 -6.48 12.74
CA LYS A 231 10.03 -6.29 13.85
C LYS A 231 10.96 -7.48 14.08
N GLY A 232 11.67 -7.92 13.04
CA GLY A 232 12.74 -8.93 13.16
C GLY A 232 12.30 -10.27 13.78
N SER A 233 13.17 -10.88 14.60
CA SER A 233 13.04 -12.26 15.13
C SER A 233 11.79 -12.54 15.98
N GLU A 234 11.04 -11.51 16.37
CA GLU A 234 9.76 -11.67 17.06
C GLU A 234 8.60 -11.98 16.09
N ALA A 235 8.80 -11.81 14.78
CA ALA A 235 7.82 -12.06 13.72
C ALA A 235 6.42 -11.51 14.05
N VAL A 236 6.37 -10.21 14.38
CA VAL A 236 5.15 -9.51 14.80
C VAL A 236 4.23 -9.35 13.59
N HIS A 237 2.99 -9.81 13.69
CA HIS A 237 2.05 -9.82 12.56
C HIS A 237 1.19 -8.54 12.48
N LYS A 238 1.72 -7.43 13.03
CA LYS A 238 1.07 -6.11 12.97
C LYS A 238 1.30 -5.41 11.64
N PHE A 239 2.35 -5.81 10.91
CA PHE A 239 2.74 -5.25 9.61
C PHE A 239 2.77 -3.72 9.63
N LEU A 240 3.75 -3.18 10.36
CA LEU A 240 3.79 -1.76 10.71
C LEU A 240 3.68 -0.86 9.47
N GLY A 241 2.96 0.25 9.61
CA GLY A 241 2.72 1.18 8.51
C GLY A 241 2.24 2.52 9.04
N PRO A 242 1.66 3.39 8.19
CA PRO A 242 1.30 4.75 8.57
C PRO A 242 0.28 4.88 9.72
N LYS A 243 -0.48 3.81 10.03
CA LYS A 243 -1.42 3.78 11.16
C LYS A 243 -0.74 3.50 12.50
N ASP A 244 0.49 2.98 12.50
CA ASP A 244 1.35 2.95 13.68
C ASP A 244 2.12 4.28 13.73
N LEU A 245 1.68 5.18 14.62
CA LEU A 245 2.22 6.55 14.65
C LEU A 245 3.69 6.59 15.06
N ASP A 246 4.15 5.67 15.91
CA ASP A 246 5.55 5.65 16.34
C ASP A 246 6.45 5.16 15.20
N PHE A 247 6.01 4.14 14.46
CA PHE A 247 6.66 3.72 13.23
C PHE A 247 6.68 4.83 12.18
N LEU A 248 5.54 5.50 11.94
CA LEU A 248 5.45 6.62 11.01
C LEU A 248 6.38 7.78 11.39
N ARG A 249 6.42 8.17 12.67
CA ARG A 249 7.32 9.23 13.17
C ARG A 249 8.80 8.87 12.98
N SER A 250 9.15 7.59 13.09
CA SER A 250 10.51 7.12 12.85
C SER A 250 10.94 7.12 11.37
N SER A 251 9.99 7.34 10.44
CA SER A 251 10.26 7.23 9.00
C SER A 251 10.92 8.47 8.38
N VAL A 252 10.82 9.65 9.00
CA VAL A 252 11.39 10.90 8.46
C VAL A 252 12.09 11.70 9.55
N ASP A 253 13.37 11.98 9.35
CA ASP A 253 14.10 12.95 10.15
C ASP A 253 13.88 14.37 9.61
N ILE A 254 13.61 15.31 10.51
CA ILE A 254 13.41 16.73 10.19
C ILE A 254 14.61 17.54 10.70
N PHE A 255 15.37 18.12 9.78
CA PHE A 255 16.42 19.09 10.09
C PHE A 255 15.94 20.51 9.78
N LEU A 256 16.08 21.40 10.76
CA LEU A 256 15.82 22.84 10.61
C LEU A 256 17.07 23.62 11.06
N SER A 257 17.54 24.51 10.17
CA SER A 257 18.56 25.49 10.49
C SER A 257 18.15 26.85 9.95
N ALA A 258 17.92 27.80 10.85
CA ALA A 258 17.61 29.18 10.53
C ALA A 258 18.70 30.11 11.08
N ARG A 259 19.07 31.13 10.31
CA ARG A 259 20.00 32.18 10.74
C ARG A 259 19.60 33.53 10.16
N ALA A 260 19.70 34.59 10.96
CA ALA A 260 19.51 35.95 10.49
C ALA A 260 20.77 36.45 9.77
N ALA A 261 20.59 37.35 8.81
CA ALA A 261 21.63 38.16 8.21
C ALA A 261 21.17 39.62 8.19
N ARG A 262 22.04 40.52 8.62
CA ARG A 262 21.71 41.95 8.80
C ARG A 262 21.80 42.76 7.52
N TYR A 263 22.62 42.29 6.58
CA TYR A 263 22.95 43.01 5.36
C TYR A 263 22.90 42.03 4.19
N ILE A 264 21.72 41.92 3.59
CA ILE A 264 21.59 41.36 2.23
C ILE A 264 21.36 42.53 1.28
N ASP A 265 22.15 42.57 0.23
CA ASP A 265 21.97 43.50 -0.87
C ASP A 265 20.77 43.05 -1.71
N MET A 266 19.79 43.94 -1.89
CA MET A 266 18.65 43.73 -2.78
C MET A 266 18.74 44.65 -3.99
N TYR A 267 17.91 44.37 -5.00
CA TYR A 267 17.67 45.28 -6.12
C TYR A 267 17.35 46.69 -5.60
N GLU A 268 17.90 47.73 -6.24
CA GLU A 268 17.86 49.16 -5.83
C GLU A 268 18.84 49.62 -4.72
N ASP A 269 19.98 48.94 -4.52
CA ASP A 269 21.05 49.36 -3.59
C ASP A 269 20.59 49.52 -2.12
N ARG A 270 19.53 48.79 -1.73
CA ARG A 270 19.02 48.78 -0.35
C ARG A 270 19.54 47.56 0.39
N LYS A 271 20.00 47.80 1.62
CA LYS A 271 20.31 46.72 2.58
C LYS A 271 19.08 46.45 3.44
N MET A 272 18.73 45.18 3.56
CA MET A 272 17.74 44.74 4.53
C MET A 272 18.23 43.53 5.32
N GLN A 273 17.59 43.36 6.47
CA GLN A 273 17.71 42.17 7.27
C GLN A 273 16.89 41.06 6.61
N ALA A 274 17.40 39.84 6.65
CA ALA A 274 16.68 38.68 6.17
C ALA A 274 17.02 37.44 6.99
N LEU A 275 16.12 36.47 6.92
CA LEU A 275 16.27 35.16 7.53
C LEU A 275 16.58 34.14 6.45
N PHE A 276 17.70 33.43 6.62
CA PHE A 276 18.03 32.25 5.82
C PHE A 276 17.54 31.00 6.55
N ILE A 277 16.70 30.21 5.89
CA ILE A 277 16.13 28.99 6.45
C ILE A 277 16.55 27.83 5.55
N LYS A 278 17.07 26.77 6.16
CA LYS A 278 17.28 25.47 5.51
C LYS A 278 16.45 24.43 6.25
N VAL A 279 15.56 23.76 5.53
CA VAL A 279 14.83 22.58 5.99
C VAL A 279 15.29 21.39 5.16
N ALA A 280 15.61 20.28 5.80
CA ALA A 280 15.93 19.03 5.12
C ALA A 280 15.14 17.88 5.74
N LEU A 281 14.48 17.09 4.89
CA LEU A 281 13.74 15.90 5.28
C LEU A 281 14.50 14.67 4.81
N THR A 282 14.84 13.74 5.72
CA THR A 282 15.55 12.51 5.36
C THR A 282 14.63 11.32 5.59
N ASN A 283 14.29 10.60 4.52
CA ASN A 283 13.54 9.36 4.61
C ASN A 283 14.43 8.22 5.12
N LYS A 284 14.00 7.57 6.20
CA LYS A 284 14.66 6.41 6.83
C LYS A 284 14.07 5.07 6.44
N ALA A 285 12.94 5.07 5.73
CA ALA A 285 12.35 3.86 5.17
C ALA A 285 13.22 3.31 4.03
N GLY A 286 13.14 1.99 3.84
CA GLY A 286 13.87 1.29 2.79
C GLY A 286 13.28 1.42 1.39
N HIS A 287 12.31 2.30 1.19
CA HIS A 287 11.66 2.57 -0.09
C HIS A 287 11.21 4.03 -0.13
N VAL A 288 10.83 4.53 -1.30
CA VAL A 288 10.29 5.88 -1.43
C VAL A 288 9.03 6.01 -0.57
N ILE A 289 8.88 7.16 0.10
CA ILE A 289 7.64 7.50 0.83
C ILE A 289 7.13 8.89 0.43
N PRO A 290 5.81 9.09 0.36
CA PRO A 290 4.79 8.07 0.52
C PRO A 290 4.65 7.18 -0.74
N HIS A 291 4.47 5.88 -0.54
CA HIS A 291 4.09 4.94 -1.59
C HIS A 291 2.72 4.32 -1.28
N GLY A 292 1.99 3.86 -2.30
CA GLY A 292 0.73 3.15 -2.13
C GLY A 292 -0.08 3.09 -3.42
N CYS A 293 -1.29 2.53 -3.35
CA CYS A 293 -2.24 2.57 -4.45
C CYS A 293 -2.60 4.02 -4.77
N ALA A 294 -2.68 4.35 -6.07
CA ALA A 294 -2.74 5.72 -6.56
C ALA A 294 -3.85 6.54 -5.86
N MET A 295 -3.47 7.79 -5.52
CA MET A 295 -4.28 8.96 -5.15
C MET A 295 -4.29 9.54 -3.73
N MET A 296 -3.75 8.90 -2.68
CA MET A 296 -4.07 9.41 -1.33
C MET A 296 -2.89 9.82 -0.45
N PRO A 297 -1.78 9.08 -0.37
CA PRO A 297 -0.80 9.43 0.63
C PRO A 297 0.10 10.56 0.17
N LYS A 298 0.19 11.63 0.95
CA LYS A 298 1.14 12.73 0.74
C LYS A 298 1.96 12.94 1.99
N ILE A 299 3.24 13.26 1.82
CA ILE A 299 4.01 13.89 2.90
C ILE A 299 3.97 15.38 2.66
N ILE A 300 3.51 16.13 3.65
CA ILE A 300 3.36 17.58 3.60
C ILE A 300 4.42 18.18 4.52
N SER A 301 5.25 19.06 3.96
CA SER A 301 6.18 19.90 4.72
C SER A 301 5.61 21.30 4.80
N GLU A 302 5.31 21.75 6.00
CA GLU A 302 4.92 23.13 6.30
C GLU A 302 6.06 23.85 6.99
N VAL A 303 6.43 25.03 6.48
CA VAL A 303 7.39 25.92 7.14
C VAL A 303 6.68 27.22 7.44
N ARG A 304 6.71 27.68 8.68
CA ARG A 304 6.09 28.93 9.12
C ARG A 304 7.09 29.77 9.89
N VAL A 305 7.07 31.07 9.66
CA VAL A 305 7.89 32.04 10.38
C VAL A 305 6.98 33.07 11.00
N THR A 306 7.07 33.23 12.32
CA THR A 306 6.38 34.28 13.06
C THR A 306 7.39 35.25 13.68
N ASP A 307 7.04 36.54 13.72
CA ASP A 307 7.84 37.58 14.35
C ASP A 307 7.62 37.66 15.88
N GLN A 308 8.24 38.65 16.52
CA GLN A 308 8.14 38.87 17.97
C GLN A 308 6.72 39.14 18.48
N ASP A 309 5.82 39.62 17.62
CA ASP A 309 4.43 39.91 17.96
C ASP A 309 3.51 38.71 17.64
N GLY A 310 4.08 37.60 17.17
CA GLY A 310 3.35 36.40 16.76
C GLY A 310 2.71 36.52 15.38
N LYS A 311 3.04 37.55 14.59
CA LYS A 311 2.51 37.71 13.23
C LYS A 311 3.28 36.81 12.26
N GLU A 312 2.55 36.10 11.40
CA GLU A 312 3.17 35.35 10.31
C GLU A 312 3.83 36.29 9.30
N VAL A 313 5.12 36.09 9.07
CA VAL A 313 5.92 36.84 8.08
C VAL A 313 6.32 35.99 6.88
N PHE A 314 6.23 34.66 6.99
CA PHE A 314 6.44 33.73 5.89
C PHE A 314 5.75 32.40 6.16
N SER A 315 5.22 31.79 5.11
CA SER A 315 4.78 30.40 5.12
C SER A 315 5.13 29.71 3.80
N ASN A 316 5.40 28.41 3.88
CA ASN A 316 5.59 27.53 2.74
C ASN A 316 4.89 26.19 2.98
N HIS A 317 4.32 25.65 1.91
CA HIS A 317 3.70 24.33 1.85
C HIS A 317 4.31 23.58 0.68
N LYS A 318 4.88 22.40 0.95
CA LYS A 318 5.44 21.52 -0.07
C LYS A 318 4.90 20.11 0.11
N GLU A 319 4.45 19.51 -0.99
CA GLU A 319 3.94 18.14 -1.01
C GLU A 319 4.96 17.22 -1.67
N TYR A 320 5.12 16.05 -1.08
CA TYR A 320 5.85 14.92 -1.63
C TYR A 320 4.85 13.80 -1.88
N SER A 321 4.89 13.25 -3.08
CA SER A 321 3.97 12.21 -3.53
C SER A 321 4.58 11.44 -4.68
N VAL A 322 4.31 10.15 -4.72
CA VAL A 322 4.49 9.34 -5.91
C VAL A 322 3.17 9.36 -6.69
N GLY A 323 3.21 9.65 -7.98
CA GLY A 323 2.02 9.72 -8.82
C GLY A 323 2.32 9.42 -10.29
N ASP A 324 1.28 9.45 -11.12
CA ASP A 324 1.37 9.19 -12.56
C ASP A 324 0.85 10.43 -13.36
N LEU A 325 1.66 10.93 -14.31
CA LEU A 325 1.44 12.10 -15.18
C LEU A 325 0.87 11.68 -16.54
N TYR A 326 0.09 12.60 -17.14
CA TYR A 326 -0.64 12.41 -18.38
C TYR A 326 -0.16 13.38 -19.48
N PHE A 327 0.30 12.89 -20.63
CA PHE A 327 0.69 13.72 -21.77
C PHE A 327 0.11 13.23 -23.12
N LYS A 328 -1.09 13.71 -23.49
CA LYS A 328 -1.39 14.31 -24.84
C LYS A 328 -2.86 14.76 -25.01
N GLY A 329 -3.04 15.99 -25.51
CA GLY A 329 -4.08 16.31 -26.51
C GLY A 329 -5.56 16.30 -26.08
N GLY A 330 -5.95 17.09 -25.09
CA GLY A 330 -7.24 17.79 -25.07
C GLY A 330 -8.55 16.98 -25.19
N LYS A 331 -8.60 15.71 -24.78
CA LYS A 331 -9.86 14.99 -24.59
C LYS A 331 -10.15 14.86 -23.10
N GLN A 332 -11.24 15.48 -22.65
CA GLN A 332 -11.77 15.25 -21.31
C GLN A 332 -12.27 13.79 -21.28
N VAL A 333 -11.53 12.92 -20.59
CA VAL A 333 -11.92 11.53 -20.35
C VAL A 333 -12.46 11.39 -18.92
N ALA A 334 -13.40 10.47 -18.72
CA ALA A 334 -14.11 10.26 -17.46
C ALA A 334 -13.21 9.80 -16.30
N MET A 335 -11.90 9.63 -16.53
CA MET A 335 -10.91 9.07 -15.61
C MET A 335 -9.80 10.06 -15.19
N ALA A 336 -10.12 11.30 -14.82
CA ALA A 336 -9.10 12.26 -14.34
C ALA A 336 -8.34 11.79 -13.07
N GLU A 337 -8.80 10.74 -12.41
CA GLU A 337 -8.36 10.33 -11.08
C GLU A 337 -7.64 8.95 -11.07
N TRP A 338 -7.81 8.06 -12.04
CA TRP A 338 -7.21 6.71 -12.00
C TRP A 338 -7.07 6.07 -13.38
N ASP A 339 -6.54 6.81 -14.36
CA ASP A 339 -6.40 6.27 -15.70
C ASP A 339 -5.13 5.40 -15.81
N VAL A 340 -5.35 4.10 -15.94
CA VAL A 340 -4.35 3.07 -16.30
C VAL A 340 -3.64 3.36 -17.63
N THR A 341 -3.99 4.45 -18.32
CA THR A 341 -3.30 5.00 -19.49
C THR A 341 -2.29 6.11 -19.19
N ALA A 342 -1.95 6.36 -17.91
CA ALA A 342 -0.91 7.32 -17.56
C ALA A 342 0.37 7.08 -18.38
N THR A 343 0.84 8.13 -19.05
CA THR A 343 1.94 8.02 -20.01
C THR A 343 3.32 8.11 -19.35
N GLU A 344 3.37 8.64 -18.13
CA GLU A 344 4.61 8.88 -17.40
C GLU A 344 4.39 8.66 -15.90
N HIS A 345 5.28 7.97 -15.23
CA HIS A 345 5.30 7.94 -13.77
C HIS A 345 6.17 9.08 -13.24
N PHE A 346 5.73 9.77 -12.19
CA PHE A 346 6.53 10.76 -11.51
C PHE A 346 6.72 10.40 -10.03
N ASP A 347 7.96 10.10 -9.70
CA ASP A 347 8.39 9.98 -8.33
C ASP A 347 8.83 11.35 -7.81
N LEU A 348 7.94 11.99 -7.04
CA LEU A 348 8.27 13.17 -6.22
C LEU A 348 8.19 12.82 -4.73
N GLY A 349 8.31 11.54 -4.39
CA GLY A 349 8.42 11.09 -3.01
C GLY A 349 9.77 11.43 -2.40
N LEU A 350 9.89 11.20 -1.10
CA LEU A 350 11.16 11.25 -0.39
C LEU A 350 11.90 9.93 -0.63
N LYS A 351 13.05 10.02 -1.29
CA LYS A 351 13.91 8.86 -1.57
C LYS A 351 14.67 8.40 -0.31
N PRO A 352 14.88 7.08 -0.14
CA PRO A 352 15.67 6.53 0.97
C PRO A 352 17.03 7.20 1.13
N ASP A 353 17.32 7.65 2.36
CA ASP A 353 18.59 8.24 2.81
C ASP A 353 19.08 9.45 1.98
N GLU A 354 18.24 10.05 1.14
CA GLU A 354 18.53 11.24 0.36
C GLU A 354 17.77 12.46 0.92
N PRO A 355 18.46 13.43 1.56
CA PRO A 355 17.80 14.57 2.16
C PRO A 355 17.13 15.49 1.13
N ALA A 356 15.80 15.57 1.16
CA ALA A 356 15.04 16.55 0.39
C ALA A 356 15.17 17.93 1.06
N THR A 357 15.98 18.80 0.46
CA THR A 357 16.32 20.12 1.03
C THR A 357 15.51 21.24 0.38
N SER A 358 14.95 22.13 1.22
CA SER A 358 14.37 23.40 0.82
C SER A 358 15.12 24.54 1.52
N THR A 359 15.48 25.58 0.77
CA THR A 359 16.13 26.78 1.30
C THR A 359 15.28 28.01 1.00
N PHE A 360 15.10 28.86 2.00
CA PHE A 360 14.30 30.08 1.89
C PHE A 360 15.12 31.29 2.36
N VAL A 361 14.90 32.42 1.70
CA VAL A 361 15.39 33.73 2.13
C VAL A 361 14.18 34.61 2.37
N VAL A 362 13.95 34.99 3.62
CA VAL A 362 12.77 35.75 4.03
C VAL A 362 13.20 37.15 4.44
N PRO A 363 12.85 38.19 3.65
CA PRO A 363 12.97 39.57 4.06
C PRO A 363 12.32 39.84 5.42
N LEU A 364 13.04 40.52 6.31
CA LEU A 364 12.52 40.95 7.61
C LEU A 364 12.34 42.46 7.67
N LYS A 365 11.43 42.93 8.51
CA LYS A 365 11.30 44.36 8.78
C LYS A 365 12.49 44.84 9.63
N ALA A 366 12.81 46.12 9.55
CA ALA A 366 13.95 46.70 10.25
C ALA A 366 13.82 46.65 11.79
N ASP A 367 12.59 46.63 12.29
CA ASP A 367 12.23 46.55 13.72
C ASP A 367 12.05 45.10 14.21
N THR A 368 12.20 44.10 13.34
CA THR A 368 12.18 42.69 13.76
C THR A 368 13.42 42.40 14.61
N THR A 369 13.21 42.07 15.88
CA THR A 369 14.28 41.71 16.82
C THR A 369 14.42 40.20 16.99
N TYR A 370 13.36 39.46 16.68
CA TYR A 370 13.27 38.04 16.95
C TYR A 370 12.25 37.39 16.00
N VAL A 371 12.54 36.16 15.58
CA VAL A 371 11.62 35.31 14.82
C VAL A 371 11.62 33.88 15.33
N SER A 372 10.47 33.23 15.23
CA SER A 372 10.29 31.79 15.46
C SER A 372 10.08 31.10 14.12
N VAL A 373 10.93 30.12 13.81
CA VAL A 373 10.79 29.29 12.60
C VAL A 373 10.29 27.92 13.03
N GLU A 374 9.17 27.49 12.46
CA GLU A 374 8.59 26.17 12.68
C GLU A 374 8.62 25.39 11.36
N ALA A 375 9.09 24.15 11.42
CA ALA A 375 8.97 23.17 10.34
C ALA A 375 8.17 21.98 10.86
N GLU A 376 6.98 21.76 10.29
CA GLU A 376 6.11 20.63 10.61
C GLU A 376 6.01 19.70 9.39
N VAL A 377 6.07 18.39 9.65
CA VAL A 377 5.85 17.37 8.62
C VAL A 377 4.63 16.54 8.98
N LYS A 378 3.74 16.35 8.01
CA LYS A 378 2.50 15.60 8.14
C LYS A 378 2.42 14.51 7.09
N TYR A 379 1.75 13.42 7.41
CA TYR A 379 1.35 12.38 6.49
C TYR A 379 -0.16 12.48 6.27
N LEU A 380 -0.57 12.89 5.07
CA LEU A 380 -1.96 12.80 4.64
C LEU A 380 -2.23 11.32 4.31
N TYR A 381 -3.04 10.62 5.10
CA TYR A 381 -3.41 9.23 4.84
C TYR A 381 -4.66 9.17 3.95
N THR A 382 -5.70 9.93 4.32
CA THR A 382 -6.88 10.18 3.49
C THR A 382 -7.21 11.67 3.52
N ARG A 383 -8.22 12.15 2.78
CA ARG A 383 -8.64 13.56 2.83
C ARG A 383 -8.98 14.02 4.25
N ASP A 384 -9.47 13.10 5.08
CA ASP A 384 -9.97 13.39 6.43
C ASP A 384 -9.01 12.89 7.53
N GLU A 385 -8.01 12.09 7.17
CA GLU A 385 -7.04 11.52 8.11
C GLU A 385 -5.63 12.04 7.81
N ILE A 386 -5.15 12.92 8.68
CA ILE A 386 -3.80 13.50 8.63
C ILE A 386 -3.07 13.15 9.93
N PHE A 387 -1.87 12.63 9.81
CA PHE A 387 -1.01 12.29 10.94
C PHE A 387 0.18 13.24 11.00
N SER A 388 0.51 13.75 12.19
CA SER A 388 1.75 14.53 12.37
C SER A 388 2.94 13.57 12.50
N ILE A 389 3.92 13.70 11.60
CA ILE A 389 5.20 12.97 11.64
C ILE A 389 6.15 13.64 12.63
N GLY A 390 6.19 14.96 12.66
CA GLY A 390 7.07 15.66 13.58
C GLY A 390 7.08 17.16 13.36
N LYS A 391 7.65 17.86 14.34
CA LYS A 391 7.74 19.31 14.35
C LYS A 391 9.01 19.78 15.02
N VAL A 392 9.73 20.69 14.37
CA VAL A 392 10.93 21.33 14.90
C VAL A 392 10.72 22.84 14.90
N VAL A 393 11.08 23.48 16.02
CA VAL A 393 10.97 24.94 16.18
C VAL A 393 12.34 25.49 16.52
N GLN A 394 12.77 26.52 15.79
CA GLN A 394 13.99 27.25 16.08
C GLN A 394 13.69 28.74 16.29
N LYS A 395 14.14 29.24 17.44
CA LYS A 395 14.12 30.63 17.85
C LYS A 395 15.37 31.33 17.31
N VAL A 396 15.22 32.46 16.61
CA VAL A 396 16.36 33.20 16.02
C VAL A 396 16.31 34.66 16.43
N SER A 397 17.39 35.14 17.07
CA SER A 397 17.59 36.56 17.33
C SER A 397 18.00 37.30 16.04
N VAL A 398 17.39 38.45 15.82
CA VAL A 398 17.61 39.34 14.68
C VAL A 398 18.17 40.65 15.22
N GLY A 399 19.33 40.59 15.86
CA GLY A 399 19.90 41.77 16.51
C GLY A 399 20.98 41.45 17.54
N ASP A 400 22.17 41.09 17.05
CA ASP A 400 23.45 41.41 17.70
C ASP A 400 24.40 41.99 16.65
#